data_AF-A0A8T1UGJ9-F1
#
_entry.id   AF-A0A8T1UGJ9-F1
#
_cell.length_a   1.000
_cell.length_b   1.000
_cell.length_c   1.000
_cell.angle_alpha   90.00
_cell.angle_beta   90.00
_cell.angle_gamma   90.00
#
_symmetry.space_group_name_H-M   'P 1'
#
loop_
_entity.id
_entity.type
_entity.pdbx_description
1 polymer ?
#
loop_
_entity_poly.entity_id
_entity_poly.type
_entity_poly.pdbx_seq_one_letter_code
_entity_poly.pdbx_strand_id
1 'polypeptide(L)'
;MAAMSALTRPECLEQATQFYNCTWVIFDCYSHIGVTFPVESPDSMYQASFAYLRSLYWAVVTLTAVGYGDIVAYSTAESYFAAFWIFVGGIINFGVVGAMSSTISNAMAPHHHYMEKINTLNHVLERMEISEHLSGEVRRFYHQQFTGRKQCYESQLLLHLPDQLCYKISSLLHSEAVKCIPLFNSASNEFLKEVTGKFRHRSYQNGETICLEGDVCRDFFVFLNNSKVNVYFRLRKAPVRALCSGDSY
;
A
#
# COMPACT_ATOMS: atom_id res chain seq x y z
N MET A 1 -14.96 -40.19 57.69
CA MET A 1 -15.23 -38.93 56.96
C MET A 1 -13.91 -38.18 56.90
N ALA A 2 -13.06 -38.54 55.93
CA ALA A 2 -11.72 -37.97 55.78
C ALA A 2 -11.86 -36.67 54.98
N ALA A 3 -11.37 -35.56 55.53
CA ALA A 3 -11.24 -34.32 54.80
C ALA A 3 -10.30 -34.56 53.61
N MET A 4 -10.82 -34.52 52.38
CA MET A 4 -9.97 -34.57 51.18
C MET A 4 -9.20 -33.26 51.11
N SER A 5 -7.89 -33.35 51.30
CA SER A 5 -6.93 -32.26 51.20
C SER A 5 -6.98 -31.61 49.82
N ALA A 6 -6.77 -30.30 49.77
CA ALA A 6 -6.69 -29.53 48.53
C ALA A 6 -5.73 -30.19 47.54
N LEU A 7 -6.22 -30.59 46.37
CA LEU A 7 -5.43 -31.24 45.33
C LEU A 7 -4.42 -30.24 44.76
N THR A 8 -3.14 -30.44 45.05
CA THR A 8 -2.05 -29.60 44.60
C THR A 8 -1.69 -29.90 43.14
N ARG A 9 -1.09 -28.93 42.42
CA ARG A 9 -0.57 -29.11 41.04
C ARG A 9 0.21 -30.43 40.84
N PRO A 10 1.17 -30.82 41.71
CA PRO A 10 1.87 -32.10 41.57
C PRO A 10 0.96 -33.34 41.74
N GLU A 11 -0.04 -33.29 42.63
CA GLU A 11 -0.99 -34.40 42.82
C GLU A 11 -1.91 -34.58 41.60
N CYS A 12 -2.37 -33.49 40.97
CA CYS A 12 -3.13 -33.58 39.72
C CYS A 12 -2.27 -34.09 38.55
N LEU A 13 -0.98 -33.73 38.49
CA LEU A 13 -0.06 -34.27 37.48
C LEU A 13 0.19 -35.78 37.67
N GLU A 14 0.32 -36.24 38.91
CA GLU A 14 0.45 -37.66 39.23
C GLU A 14 -0.82 -38.45 38.89
N GLN A 15 -2.00 -37.90 39.21
CA GLN A 15 -3.28 -38.52 38.87
C GLN A 15 -3.55 -38.50 37.35
N ALA A 16 -3.19 -37.42 36.65
CA ALA A 16 -3.30 -37.32 35.19
C ALA A 16 -2.43 -38.38 34.49
N THR A 17 -1.22 -38.62 34.99
CA THR A 17 -0.27 -39.58 34.40
C THR A 17 -0.62 -41.03 34.71
N GLN A 18 -1.18 -41.32 35.89
CA GLN A 18 -1.52 -42.68 36.29
C GLN A 18 -2.93 -43.13 35.85
N PHE A 19 -3.92 -42.22 35.79
CA PHE A 19 -5.33 -42.57 35.65
C PHE A 19 -6.08 -41.82 34.54
N TYR A 20 -5.44 -40.87 33.83
CA TYR A 20 -6.08 -40.02 32.80
C TYR A 20 -7.31 -39.23 33.28
N ASN A 21 -7.43 -39.01 34.60
CA ASN A 21 -8.64 -38.45 35.22
C ASN A 21 -8.56 -36.94 35.53
N CYS A 22 -7.38 -36.32 35.40
CA CYS A 22 -7.18 -34.89 35.63
C CYS A 22 -6.91 -34.19 34.28
N THR A 23 -7.79 -33.27 33.90
CA THR A 23 -7.65 -32.38 32.73
C THR A 23 -7.44 -30.95 33.20
N TRP A 24 -6.90 -30.08 32.35
CA TRP A 24 -6.75 -28.65 32.69
C TRP A 24 -8.11 -27.99 32.98
N VAL A 25 -9.17 -28.45 32.31
CA VAL A 25 -10.55 -27.99 32.57
C VAL A 25 -10.99 -28.37 33.99
N ILE A 26 -10.67 -29.58 34.44
CA ILE A 26 -10.96 -30.04 35.80
C ILE A 26 -10.11 -29.24 36.81
N PHE A 27 -8.81 -29.04 36.56
CA PHE A 27 -7.95 -28.27 37.45
C PHE A 27 -8.39 -26.79 37.59
N ASP A 28 -8.77 -26.15 36.48
CA ASP A 28 -9.23 -24.74 36.48
C ASP A 28 -10.65 -24.60 37.07
N CYS A 29 -11.50 -25.64 37.02
CA CYS A 29 -12.73 -25.72 37.82
C CYS A 29 -12.43 -25.70 39.32
N TYR A 30 -11.49 -26.54 39.77
CA TYR A 30 -11.16 -26.72 41.20
C TYR A 30 -10.49 -25.50 41.83
N SER A 31 -9.72 -24.73 41.07
CA SER A 31 -9.01 -23.54 41.57
C SER A 31 -9.95 -22.36 41.86
N HIS A 32 -11.08 -22.29 41.17
CA HIS A 32 -12.02 -21.17 41.27
C HIS A 32 -13.31 -21.50 42.04
N ILE A 33 -13.67 -22.77 42.19
CA ILE A 33 -14.93 -23.21 42.79
C ILE A 33 -14.62 -24.46 43.59
N GLY A 34 -14.88 -24.42 44.90
CA GLY A 34 -14.38 -25.39 45.88
C GLY A 34 -14.66 -26.88 45.58
N VAL A 35 -14.12 -27.73 46.46
CA VAL A 35 -13.96 -29.20 46.50
C VAL A 35 -15.01 -30.16 45.85
N THR A 36 -16.13 -29.71 45.30
CA THR A 36 -17.18 -30.54 44.67
C THR A 36 -17.35 -30.25 43.18
N PHE A 37 -17.59 -31.28 42.38
CA PHE A 37 -17.78 -31.15 40.93
C PHE A 37 -18.97 -30.22 40.60
N PRO A 38 -18.89 -29.36 39.56
CA PRO A 38 -20.00 -28.51 39.14
C PRO A 38 -21.28 -29.25 38.73
N VAL A 39 -21.14 -30.54 38.39
CA VAL A 39 -22.28 -31.41 38.05
C VAL A 39 -23.10 -31.79 39.28
N GLU A 40 -22.54 -31.67 40.49
CA GLU A 40 -23.16 -32.13 41.73
C GLU A 40 -23.87 -31.02 42.53
N SER A 41 -23.67 -29.72 42.20
CA SER A 41 -24.34 -28.61 42.90
C SER A 41 -24.91 -27.53 41.94
N PRO A 42 -26.22 -27.23 42.01
CA PRO A 42 -26.84 -26.19 41.18
C PRO A 42 -26.41 -24.75 41.53
N ASP A 43 -25.71 -24.55 42.65
CA ASP A 43 -25.14 -23.26 43.10
C ASP A 43 -23.68 -23.06 42.63
N SER A 44 -23.14 -23.95 41.79
CA SER A 44 -21.78 -23.82 41.27
C SER A 44 -21.65 -22.63 40.31
N MET A 45 -20.63 -21.80 40.52
CA MET A 45 -20.31 -20.64 39.67
C MET A 45 -19.76 -21.03 38.29
N TYR A 46 -19.58 -22.34 38.02
CA TYR A 46 -19.01 -22.86 36.78
C TYR A 46 -20.11 -23.05 35.73
N GLN A 47 -20.35 -22.01 34.94
CA GLN A 47 -21.26 -22.10 33.81
C GLN A 47 -20.51 -22.52 32.54
N ALA A 48 -21.16 -23.25 31.63
CA ALA A 48 -20.55 -23.68 30.36
C ALA A 48 -19.99 -22.52 29.52
N SER A 49 -20.56 -21.32 29.67
CA SER A 49 -20.07 -20.08 29.08
C SER A 49 -18.68 -19.67 29.58
N PHE A 50 -18.40 -19.85 30.89
CA PHE A 50 -17.09 -19.57 31.47
C PHE A 50 -16.03 -20.54 30.95
N ALA A 51 -16.33 -21.84 30.92
CA ALA A 51 -15.46 -22.88 30.35
C ALA A 51 -15.08 -22.57 28.89
N TYR A 52 -16.07 -22.18 28.08
CA TYR A 52 -15.85 -21.80 26.68
C TYR A 52 -14.95 -20.57 26.56
N LEU A 53 -15.23 -19.49 27.29
CA LEU A 53 -14.40 -18.28 27.25
C LEU A 53 -12.96 -18.54 27.71
N ARG A 54 -12.79 -19.39 28.72
CA ARG A 54 -11.47 -19.79 29.22
C ARG A 54 -10.70 -20.64 28.21
N SER A 55 -11.38 -21.55 27.52
CA SER A 55 -10.79 -22.33 26.42
C SER A 55 -10.39 -21.46 25.23
N LEU A 56 -11.23 -20.47 24.88
CA LEU A 56 -10.93 -19.49 23.84
C LEU A 56 -9.74 -18.62 24.22
N TYR A 57 -9.67 -18.18 25.48
CA TYR A 57 -8.52 -17.46 26.02
C TYR A 57 -7.23 -18.26 25.84
N TRP A 58 -7.20 -19.54 26.26
CA TRP A 58 -6.04 -20.40 26.06
C TRP A 58 -5.67 -20.55 24.58
N ALA A 59 -6.65 -20.79 23.72
CA ALA A 59 -6.43 -20.93 22.28
C ALA A 59 -5.82 -19.67 21.66
N VAL A 60 -6.30 -18.47 22.03
CA VAL A 60 -5.79 -17.19 21.56
C VAL A 60 -4.39 -16.91 22.11
N VAL A 61 -4.15 -17.12 23.40
CA VAL A 61 -2.84 -16.87 24.05
C VAL A 61 -1.74 -17.78 23.50
N THR A 62 -2.08 -19.04 23.21
CA THR A 62 -1.15 -19.99 22.58
C THR A 62 -0.95 -19.70 21.09
N LEU A 63 -2.02 -19.37 20.35
CA LEU A 63 -1.95 -18.97 18.94
C LEU A 63 -1.10 -17.71 18.72
N THR A 64 -1.22 -16.73 19.62
CA THR A 64 -0.44 -15.48 19.59
C THR A 64 0.97 -15.63 20.18
N ALA A 65 1.35 -16.85 20.60
CA ALA A 65 2.64 -17.17 21.22
C ALA A 65 2.97 -16.33 22.48
N VAL A 66 1.95 -15.80 23.18
CA VAL A 66 2.15 -15.05 24.44
C VAL A 66 2.45 -16.01 25.59
N GLY A 67 1.66 -17.08 25.72
CA GLY A 67 1.93 -18.20 26.63
C GLY A 67 2.13 -17.83 28.10
N TYR A 68 1.15 -17.18 28.74
CA TYR A 68 1.23 -16.80 30.17
C TYR A 68 1.52 -17.95 31.14
N GLY A 69 1.20 -19.20 30.76
CA GLY A 69 1.48 -20.39 31.56
C GLY A 69 0.51 -20.61 32.72
N ASP A 70 -0.62 -19.91 32.72
CA ASP A 70 -1.70 -20.09 33.70
C ASP A 70 -2.54 -21.35 33.41
N ILE A 71 -2.70 -21.70 32.13
CA ILE A 71 -3.31 -22.97 31.67
C ILE A 71 -2.24 -23.82 30.97
N VAL A 72 -2.00 -25.02 31.49
CA VAL A 72 -1.02 -25.98 30.98
C VAL A 72 -1.65 -27.36 30.77
N ALA A 73 -1.07 -28.16 29.89
CA ALA A 73 -1.50 -29.55 29.71
C ALA A 73 -1.04 -30.41 30.90
N TYR A 74 -1.93 -31.27 31.41
CA TYR A 74 -1.63 -32.15 32.54
C TYR A 74 -1.53 -33.61 32.10
N SER A 75 -2.41 -34.03 31.18
CA SER A 75 -2.38 -35.38 30.62
C SER A 75 -1.50 -35.48 29.37
N THR A 76 -1.06 -36.70 29.06
CA THR A 76 -0.31 -36.99 27.83
C THR A 76 -1.10 -36.64 26.57
N ALA A 77 -2.42 -36.90 26.56
CA ALA A 77 -3.29 -36.57 25.44
C ALA A 77 -3.42 -35.05 25.24
N GLU A 78 -3.57 -34.28 26.33
CA GLU A 78 -3.58 -32.82 26.27
C GLU A 78 -2.25 -32.25 25.79
N SER A 79 -1.14 -32.88 26.17
CA SER A 79 0.19 -32.46 25.74
C SER A 79 0.38 -32.63 24.23
N TYR A 80 -0.11 -33.74 23.65
CA TYR A 80 -0.13 -33.91 22.19
C TYR A 80 -1.02 -32.88 21.50
N PHE A 81 -2.23 -32.63 22.04
CA PHE A 81 -3.14 -31.63 21.47
C PHE A 81 -2.54 -30.21 21.54
N ALA A 82 -1.97 -29.83 22.69
CA ALA A 82 -1.31 -28.55 22.87
C ALA A 82 -0.11 -28.38 21.94
N ALA A 83 0.74 -29.42 21.81
CA ALA A 83 1.88 -29.40 20.89
C ALA A 83 1.42 -29.22 19.43
N PHE A 84 0.37 -29.93 19.01
CA PHE A 84 -0.21 -29.80 17.68
C PHE A 84 -0.79 -28.38 17.45
N TRP A 85 -1.55 -27.86 18.41
CA TRP A 85 -2.14 -26.51 18.31
C TRP A 85 -1.07 -25.42 18.25
N ILE A 86 -0.02 -25.52 19.08
CA ILE A 86 1.12 -24.59 19.04
C ILE A 86 1.84 -24.65 17.69
N PHE A 87 2.03 -25.85 17.13
CA PHE A 87 2.65 -26.01 15.81
C PHE A 87 1.81 -25.35 14.70
N VAL A 88 0.50 -25.63 14.65
CA VAL A 88 -0.43 -25.02 13.69
C VAL A 88 -0.50 -23.51 13.88
N GLY A 89 -0.59 -23.04 15.13
CA GLY A 89 -0.62 -21.63 15.46
C GLY A 89 0.64 -20.89 15.06
N GLY A 90 1.81 -21.54 15.21
CA GLY A 90 3.09 -21.04 14.71
C GLY A 90 3.05 -20.80 13.20
N ILE A 91 2.59 -21.79 12.42
CA ILE A 91 2.45 -21.66 10.96
C ILE A 91 1.52 -20.48 10.59
N ILE A 92 0.39 -20.35 11.26
CA ILE A 92 -0.55 -19.24 11.05
C ILE A 92 0.13 -17.90 11.32
N ASN A 93 0.82 -17.77 12.46
CA ASN A 93 1.50 -16.54 12.84
C ASN A 93 2.59 -16.14 11.84
N PHE A 94 3.44 -17.09 11.43
CA PHE A 94 4.44 -16.85 10.37
C PHE A 94 3.78 -16.43 9.04
N GLY A 95 2.67 -17.05 8.66
CA GLY A 95 1.91 -16.67 7.46
C GLY A 95 1.38 -15.24 7.53
N VAL A 96 0.78 -14.84 8.66
CA VAL A 96 0.25 -13.49 8.86
C VAL A 96 1.37 -12.46 8.82
N VAL A 97 2.49 -12.70 9.51
CA VAL A 97 3.65 -11.79 9.49
C VAL A 97 4.21 -11.66 8.07
N GLY A 98 4.31 -12.76 7.32
CA GLY A 98 4.74 -12.74 5.92
C GLY A 98 3.81 -11.92 5.02
N ALA A 99 2.50 -12.09 5.16
CA ALA A 99 1.51 -11.33 4.41
C ALA A 99 1.56 -9.82 4.76
N MET A 100 1.71 -9.48 6.04
CA MET A 100 1.87 -8.09 6.49
C MET A 100 3.14 -7.47 5.91
N SER A 101 4.27 -8.18 5.98
CA SER A 101 5.55 -7.71 5.42
C SER A 101 5.45 -7.46 3.91
N SER A 102 4.86 -8.39 3.15
CA SER A 102 4.64 -8.23 1.71
C SER A 102 3.74 -7.04 1.39
N THR A 103 2.66 -6.86 2.16
CA THR A 103 1.74 -5.73 1.98
C THR A 103 2.44 -4.39 2.23
N ILE A 104 3.24 -4.29 3.29
CA ILE A 104 4.04 -3.10 3.60
C ILE A 104 5.06 -2.84 2.49
N SER A 105 5.77 -3.88 2.04
CA SER A 105 6.75 -3.77 0.95
C SER A 105 6.10 -3.24 -0.33
N ASN A 106 4.96 -3.81 -0.73
CA ASN A 106 4.20 -3.37 -1.91
C ASN A 106 3.66 -1.94 -1.78
N ALA A 107 3.16 -1.58 -0.59
CA ALA A 107 2.67 -0.23 -0.32
C ALA A 107 3.81 0.82 -0.38
N MET A 108 5.02 0.43 0.06
CA MET A 108 6.19 1.30 0.06
C MET A 108 7.00 1.25 -1.23
N ALA A 109 6.77 0.28 -2.12
CA ALA A 109 7.54 0.10 -3.35
C ALA A 109 7.62 1.35 -4.24
N PRO A 110 6.53 2.10 -4.52
CA PRO A 110 6.61 3.31 -5.33
C PRO A 110 7.47 4.40 -4.68
N HIS A 111 7.40 4.53 -3.35
CA HIS A 111 8.20 5.49 -2.61
C HIS A 111 9.68 5.09 -2.57
N HIS A 112 9.97 3.80 -2.37
CA HIS A 112 11.31 3.26 -2.38
C HIS A 112 12.00 3.47 -3.73
N HIS A 113 11.32 3.13 -4.85
CA HIS A 113 11.83 3.39 -6.20
C HIS A 113 12.07 4.88 -6.48
N TYR A 114 11.22 5.75 -5.96
CA TYR A 114 11.42 7.19 -6.08
C TYR A 114 12.67 7.67 -5.32
N MET A 115 12.85 7.23 -4.07
CA MET A 115 14.05 7.55 -3.28
C MET A 115 15.32 7.04 -3.96
N GLU A 116 15.31 5.81 -4.46
CA GLU A 116 16.42 5.23 -5.21
C GLU A 116 16.77 6.09 -6.44
N LYS A 117 15.77 6.47 -7.24
CA LYS A 117 15.96 7.32 -8.42
C LYS A 117 16.54 8.69 -8.07
N ILE A 118 16.05 9.34 -7.00
CA ILE A 118 16.57 10.63 -6.53
C ILE A 118 18.02 10.49 -6.03
N ASN A 119 18.36 9.41 -5.35
CA ASN A 119 19.72 9.17 -4.88
C ASN A 119 20.69 8.95 -6.06
N THR A 120 20.32 8.14 -7.04
CA THR A 120 21.11 7.97 -8.27
C THR A 120 21.29 9.30 -8.99
N LEU A 121 20.22 10.09 -9.10
CA LEU A 121 20.26 11.41 -9.72
C LEU A 121 21.23 12.34 -8.99
N ASN A 122 21.16 12.42 -7.65
CA ASN A 122 22.08 13.23 -6.85
C ASN A 122 23.53 12.84 -7.10
N HIS A 123 23.82 11.54 -7.11
CA HIS A 123 25.17 11.06 -7.36
C HIS A 123 25.68 11.44 -8.76
N VAL A 124 24.82 11.38 -9.77
CA VAL A 124 25.16 11.79 -11.14
C VAL A 124 25.41 13.29 -11.23
N LEU A 125 24.57 14.12 -10.60
CA LEU A 125 24.72 15.57 -10.60
C LEU A 125 26.03 16.01 -9.92
N GLU A 126 26.37 15.38 -8.79
CA GLU A 126 27.62 15.63 -8.08
C GLU A 126 28.84 15.25 -8.93
N ARG A 127 28.79 14.08 -9.59
CA ARG A 127 29.89 13.61 -10.45
C ARG A 127 30.11 14.50 -11.67
N MET A 128 29.06 15.13 -12.18
CA MET A 128 29.12 16.05 -13.31
C MET A 128 29.47 17.49 -12.89
N GLU A 129 29.68 17.76 -11.60
CA GLU A 129 29.96 19.09 -11.06
C GLU A 129 28.90 20.13 -11.46
N ILE A 130 27.64 19.71 -11.54
CA ILE A 130 26.52 20.59 -11.90
C ILE A 130 26.27 21.60 -10.78
N SER A 131 26.01 22.86 -11.15
CA SER A 131 25.74 23.92 -10.18
C SER A 131 24.55 23.60 -9.28
N GLU A 132 24.64 23.95 -8.00
CA GLU A 132 23.60 23.60 -7.02
C GLU A 132 22.23 24.24 -7.36
N HIS A 133 22.25 25.37 -8.07
CA HIS A 133 21.03 25.98 -8.59
C HIS A 133 20.32 25.07 -9.60
N LEU A 134 21.03 24.60 -10.63
CA LEU A 134 20.48 23.70 -11.65
C LEU A 134 20.12 22.33 -11.06
N SER A 135 20.93 21.81 -10.14
CA SER A 135 20.64 20.58 -9.39
C SER A 135 19.34 20.69 -8.59
N GLY A 136 19.09 21.85 -7.96
CA GLY A 136 17.85 22.14 -7.27
C GLY A 136 16.63 22.15 -8.19
N GLU A 137 16.75 22.73 -9.39
CA GLU A 137 15.68 22.72 -10.40
C GLU A 137 15.37 21.31 -10.90
N VAL A 138 16.39 20.50 -11.17
CA VAL A 138 16.25 19.10 -11.58
C VAL A 138 15.56 18.28 -10.48
N ARG A 139 15.98 18.41 -9.21
CA ARG A 139 15.32 17.73 -8.08
C ARG A 139 13.86 18.15 -7.95
N ARG A 140 13.56 19.45 -8.09
CA ARG A 140 12.18 19.98 -8.06
C ARG A 140 11.33 19.38 -9.18
N PHE A 141 11.88 19.25 -10.38
CA PHE A 141 11.21 18.61 -11.50
C PHE A 141 10.79 17.17 -11.19
N TYR A 142 11.73 16.34 -10.74
CA TYR A 142 11.44 14.94 -10.42
C TYR A 142 10.52 14.78 -9.20
N HIS A 143 10.64 15.64 -8.19
CA HIS A 143 9.74 15.62 -7.04
C HIS A 143 8.30 15.95 -7.44
N GLN A 144 8.09 16.95 -8.27
CA GLN A 144 6.76 17.30 -8.79
C GLN A 144 6.21 16.22 -9.71
N GLN A 145 7.05 15.57 -10.50
CA GLN A 145 6.64 14.42 -11.31
C GLN A 145 6.13 13.26 -10.44
N PHE A 146 6.74 13.02 -9.28
CA PHE A 146 6.31 11.97 -8.35
C PHE A 146 5.04 12.31 -7.59
N THR A 147 4.85 13.57 -7.17
CA THR A 147 3.65 14.01 -6.44
C THR A 147 2.46 14.30 -7.37
N GLY A 148 2.72 14.81 -8.58
CA GLY A 148 1.75 15.15 -9.62
C GLY A 148 1.24 13.94 -10.42
N ARG A 149 0.92 12.84 -9.73
CA ARG A 149 0.66 11.51 -10.34
C ARG A 149 -0.40 11.48 -11.43
N LYS A 150 -1.29 12.45 -11.57
CA LYS A 150 -2.37 12.40 -12.59
C LYS A 150 -1.93 12.70 -14.04
N GLN A 151 -0.82 13.40 -14.27
CA GLN A 151 -0.51 13.95 -15.62
C GLN A 151 0.55 13.16 -16.42
N CYS A 152 1.35 12.30 -15.79
CA CYS A 152 2.42 11.55 -16.46
C CYS A 152 2.06 10.11 -16.88
N TYR A 153 0.86 9.62 -16.54
CA TYR A 153 0.47 8.26 -16.91
C TYR A 153 0.30 8.09 -18.41
N GLU A 154 -0.15 9.12 -19.13
CA GLU A 154 -0.37 9.01 -20.58
C GLU A 154 0.94 8.77 -21.32
N SER A 155 1.97 9.58 -21.09
CA SER A 155 3.28 9.41 -21.75
C SER A 155 3.98 8.10 -21.36
N GLN A 156 3.87 7.67 -20.09
CA GLN A 156 4.43 6.40 -19.63
C GLN A 156 3.67 5.18 -20.15
N LEU A 157 2.34 5.26 -20.24
CA LEU A 157 1.51 4.21 -20.83
C LEU A 157 1.87 4.07 -22.32
N LEU A 158 1.87 5.18 -23.06
CA LEU A 158 2.12 5.19 -24.50
C LEU A 158 3.55 4.77 -24.88
N LEU A 159 4.53 4.78 -23.97
CA LEU A 159 5.90 4.35 -24.24
C LEU A 159 6.03 2.83 -24.47
N HIS A 160 5.13 2.03 -23.89
CA HIS A 160 5.20 0.57 -23.96
C HIS A 160 4.19 -0.05 -24.93
N LEU A 161 3.31 0.75 -25.52
CA LEU A 161 2.30 0.28 -26.46
C LEU A 161 2.79 0.36 -27.92
N PRO A 162 2.40 -0.59 -28.77
CA PRO A 162 2.57 -0.49 -30.22
C PRO A 162 1.96 0.81 -30.78
N ASP A 163 2.59 1.37 -31.81
CA ASP A 163 2.21 2.66 -32.41
C ASP A 163 0.73 2.75 -32.81
N GLN A 164 0.13 1.65 -33.28
CA GLN A 164 -1.29 1.62 -33.64
C GLN A 164 -2.22 1.85 -32.45
N LEU A 165 -1.89 1.31 -31.27
CA LEU A 165 -2.69 1.53 -30.07
C LEU A 165 -2.46 2.94 -29.52
N CYS A 166 -1.22 3.42 -29.56
CA CYS A 166 -0.90 4.80 -29.20
C CYS A 166 -1.68 5.81 -30.01
N TYR A 167 -1.72 5.61 -31.33
CA TYR A 167 -2.49 6.44 -32.25
C TYR A 167 -3.99 6.45 -31.90
N LYS A 168 -4.59 5.27 -31.63
CA LYS A 168 -6.01 5.17 -31.26
C LYS A 168 -6.32 5.88 -29.94
N ILE A 169 -5.48 5.70 -28.92
CA ILE A 169 -5.66 6.32 -27.60
C ILE A 169 -5.53 7.85 -27.73
N SER A 170 -4.49 8.34 -28.40
CA SER A 170 -4.27 9.77 -28.59
C SER A 170 -5.39 10.42 -29.41
N SER A 171 -5.88 9.73 -30.45
CA SER A 171 -7.04 10.19 -31.22
C SER A 171 -8.29 10.33 -30.34
N LEU A 172 -8.57 9.36 -29.46
CA LEU A 172 -9.71 9.41 -28.53
C LEU A 172 -9.57 10.50 -27.47
N LEU A 173 -8.37 10.71 -26.92
CA LEU A 173 -8.14 11.69 -25.85
C LEU A 173 -8.22 13.14 -26.34
N HIS A 174 -7.81 13.38 -27.59
CA HIS A 174 -7.68 14.74 -28.12
C HIS A 174 -8.74 15.14 -29.16
N SER A 175 -9.54 14.20 -29.69
CA SER A 175 -10.53 14.51 -30.73
C SER A 175 -11.55 15.57 -30.34
N GLU A 176 -11.99 15.60 -29.08
CA GLU A 176 -12.92 16.63 -28.58
C GLU A 176 -12.20 17.95 -28.24
N ALA A 177 -11.01 17.85 -27.65
CA ALA A 177 -10.25 19.02 -27.23
C ALA A 177 -9.79 19.89 -28.42
N VAL A 178 -9.50 19.25 -29.57
CA VAL A 178 -9.06 19.93 -30.79
C VAL A 178 -10.21 20.62 -31.53
N LYS A 179 -11.47 20.19 -31.35
CA LYS A 179 -12.64 20.88 -31.90
C LYS A 179 -12.84 22.28 -31.32
N CYS A 180 -12.33 22.54 -30.12
CA CYS A 180 -12.41 23.86 -29.49
C CYS A 180 -11.39 24.86 -30.07
N ILE A 181 -10.49 24.43 -30.95
CA ILE A 181 -9.42 25.26 -31.49
C ILE A 181 -9.88 25.86 -32.82
N PRO A 182 -9.90 27.20 -32.96
CA PRO A 182 -10.37 27.87 -34.17
C PRO A 182 -9.69 27.42 -35.47
N LEU A 183 -8.43 27.01 -35.40
CA LEU A 183 -7.64 26.51 -36.53
C LEU A 183 -8.28 25.28 -37.21
N PHE A 184 -8.98 24.44 -36.45
CA PHE A 184 -9.50 23.16 -36.94
C PHE A 184 -11.02 23.15 -37.15
N ASN A 185 -11.71 24.28 -37.00
CA ASN A 185 -13.17 24.37 -37.15
C ASN A 185 -13.69 23.94 -38.53
N SER A 186 -12.89 24.09 -39.59
CA SER A 186 -13.24 23.71 -40.96
C SER A 186 -12.66 22.36 -41.39
N ALA A 187 -11.97 21.65 -40.50
CA ALA A 187 -11.31 20.38 -40.82
C ALA A 187 -12.31 19.20 -40.78
N SER A 188 -12.08 18.20 -41.63
CA SER A 188 -12.89 16.98 -41.61
C SER A 188 -12.59 16.12 -40.38
N ASN A 189 -13.57 15.31 -39.96
CA ASN A 189 -13.39 14.39 -38.84
C ASN A 189 -12.33 13.31 -39.14
N GLU A 190 -12.11 12.91 -40.40
CA GLU A 190 -11.02 11.99 -40.74
C GLU A 190 -9.65 12.67 -40.53
N PHE A 191 -9.48 13.90 -41.01
CA PHE A 191 -8.23 14.65 -40.85
C PHE A 191 -7.92 14.90 -39.37
N LEU A 192 -8.93 15.27 -38.58
CA LEU A 192 -8.77 15.46 -37.13
C LEU A 192 -8.28 14.18 -36.45
N LYS A 193 -8.77 13.00 -36.83
CA LYS A 193 -8.31 11.73 -36.26
C LYS A 193 -6.85 11.44 -36.62
N GLU A 194 -6.42 11.72 -37.85
CA GLU A 194 -5.02 11.58 -38.26
C GLU A 194 -4.08 12.51 -37.50
N VAL A 195 -4.43 13.78 -37.40
CA VAL A 195 -3.61 14.78 -36.72
C VAL A 195 -3.55 14.50 -35.22
N THR A 196 -4.70 14.26 -34.58
CA THR A 196 -4.76 13.99 -33.13
C THR A 196 -4.01 12.73 -32.75
N GLY A 197 -4.00 11.70 -33.60
CA GLY A 197 -3.24 10.47 -33.33
C GLY A 197 -1.71 10.65 -33.38
N LYS A 198 -1.21 11.79 -33.88
CA LYS A 198 0.22 12.17 -33.84
C LYS A 198 0.58 13.05 -32.65
N PHE A 199 -0.41 13.58 -31.93
CA PHE A 199 -0.16 14.45 -30.79
C PHE A 199 0.48 13.67 -29.65
N ARG A 200 1.35 14.35 -28.91
CA ARG A 200 2.02 13.80 -27.73
C ARG A 200 1.84 14.79 -26.59
N HIS A 201 1.28 14.31 -25.48
CA HIS A 201 1.11 15.13 -24.29
C HIS A 201 2.48 15.55 -23.72
N ARG A 202 2.69 16.86 -23.52
CA ARG A 202 3.84 17.44 -22.82
C ARG A 202 3.33 18.39 -21.73
N SER A 203 4.00 18.39 -20.58
CA SER A 203 3.70 19.26 -19.45
C SER A 203 4.92 20.10 -19.12
N TYR A 204 4.69 21.39 -18.81
CA TYR A 204 5.71 22.39 -18.52
C TYR A 204 5.44 23.01 -17.15
N GLN A 205 6.50 23.37 -16.43
CA GLN A 205 6.40 24.02 -15.13
C GLN A 205 6.16 25.52 -15.24
N ASN A 206 5.63 26.12 -14.17
CA ASN A 206 5.49 27.57 -14.10
C ASN A 206 6.89 28.24 -14.13
N GLY A 207 7.10 29.15 -15.07
CA GLY A 207 8.38 29.82 -15.29
C GLY A 207 9.34 29.07 -16.22
N GLU A 208 8.98 27.87 -16.69
CA GLU A 208 9.77 27.15 -17.68
C GLU A 208 9.63 27.80 -19.06
N THR A 209 10.74 27.95 -19.77
CA THR A 209 10.75 28.52 -21.12
C THR A 209 10.52 27.42 -22.15
N ILE A 210 9.44 27.52 -22.93
CA ILE A 210 9.07 26.51 -23.93
C ILE A 210 9.90 26.67 -25.22
N CYS A 211 10.04 27.90 -25.71
CA CYS A 211 10.83 28.24 -26.90
C CYS A 211 11.54 29.57 -26.69
N LEU A 212 12.76 29.71 -27.24
CA LEU A 212 13.50 30.97 -27.25
C LEU A 212 13.37 31.69 -28.60
N GLU A 213 13.47 33.01 -28.57
CA GLU A 213 13.50 33.83 -29.78
C GLU A 213 14.74 33.46 -30.62
N GLY A 214 14.53 32.98 -31.84
CA GLY A 214 15.59 32.51 -32.74
C GLY A 214 15.67 30.99 -32.90
N ASP A 215 14.93 30.22 -32.11
CA ASP A 215 14.84 28.77 -32.28
C ASP A 215 14.12 28.40 -33.58
N VAL A 216 14.56 27.32 -34.21
CA VAL A 216 13.88 26.74 -35.38
C VAL A 216 12.59 26.06 -34.90
N CYS A 217 11.44 26.54 -35.38
CA CYS A 217 10.15 25.93 -35.06
C CYS A 217 10.04 24.55 -35.72
N ARG A 218 10.11 23.49 -34.90
CA ARG A 218 9.99 22.08 -35.34
C ARG A 218 8.70 21.42 -34.87
N ASP A 219 8.11 21.97 -33.82
CA ASP A 219 6.96 21.41 -33.12
C ASP A 219 5.79 22.40 -33.23
N PHE A 220 4.57 21.88 -33.38
CA PHE A 220 3.34 22.66 -33.32
C PHE A 220 2.70 22.44 -31.95
N PHE A 221 2.35 23.53 -31.26
CA PHE A 221 1.84 23.47 -29.90
C PHE A 221 0.35 23.77 -29.84
N VAL A 222 -0.35 22.93 -29.09
CA VAL A 222 -1.77 23.07 -28.79
C VAL A 222 -1.94 23.14 -27.28
N PHE A 223 -2.55 24.25 -26.81
CA PHE A 223 -2.73 24.50 -25.39
C PHE A 223 -4.12 24.05 -24.95
N LEU A 224 -4.18 22.98 -24.15
CA LEU A 224 -5.42 22.38 -23.67
C LEU A 224 -5.64 22.64 -22.17
N ASN A 225 -6.90 22.84 -21.79
CA ASN A 225 -7.45 22.88 -20.43
C ASN A 225 -6.57 23.54 -19.35
N ASN A 226 -6.90 24.79 -18.98
CA ASN A 226 -6.27 25.58 -17.91
C ASN A 226 -4.78 25.92 -18.10
N SER A 227 -4.22 25.70 -19.30
CA SER A 227 -2.90 26.20 -19.68
C SER A 227 -2.90 27.72 -19.86
N LYS A 228 -1.92 28.41 -19.27
CA LYS A 228 -1.63 29.82 -19.49
C LYS A 228 -0.17 29.98 -19.85
N VAL A 229 0.10 30.47 -21.05
CA VAL A 229 1.47 30.68 -21.53
C VAL A 229 1.69 32.13 -21.88
N ASN A 230 2.71 32.73 -21.28
CA ASN A 230 3.06 34.12 -21.53
C ASN A 230 4.10 34.21 -22.65
N VAL A 231 3.79 34.98 -23.68
CA VAL A 231 4.69 35.28 -24.78
C VAL A 231 5.37 36.61 -24.48
N TYR A 232 6.70 36.60 -24.45
CA TYR A 232 7.54 37.77 -24.27
C TYR A 232 8.20 38.11 -25.60
N PHE A 233 8.32 39.40 -25.92
CA PHE A 233 9.05 39.88 -27.10
C PHE A 233 10.11 40.87 -26.64
N ARG A 234 11.38 40.59 -26.96
CA ARG A 234 12.56 41.44 -26.66
C ARG A 234 12.63 41.99 -25.24
N LEU A 235 13.29 41.28 -24.29
CA LEU A 235 13.72 41.77 -22.95
C LEU A 235 12.67 42.54 -22.09
N ARG A 236 11.41 42.64 -22.52
CA ARG A 236 10.34 43.32 -21.78
C ARG A 236 9.95 42.44 -20.60
N LYS A 237 9.94 43.04 -19.40
CA LYS A 237 9.47 42.37 -18.17
C LYS A 237 7.96 42.05 -18.19
N ALA A 238 7.19 42.67 -19.09
CA ALA A 238 5.76 42.45 -19.24
C ALA A 238 5.46 41.56 -20.46
N PRO A 239 4.55 40.58 -20.33
CA PRO A 239 4.17 39.71 -21.45
C PRO A 239 3.42 40.49 -22.53
N VAL A 240 3.73 40.20 -23.78
CA VAL A 240 3.10 40.84 -24.96
C VAL A 240 1.77 40.16 -25.30
N ARG A 241 1.66 38.87 -25.01
CA ARG A 241 0.42 38.10 -25.18
C ARG A 241 0.38 36.98 -24.14
N ALA A 242 -0.80 36.67 -23.63
CA ALA A 242 -1.05 35.45 -22.87
C ALA A 242 -1.90 34.52 -23.74
N LEU A 243 -1.38 33.34 -24.02
CA LEU A 243 -2.09 32.25 -24.68
C LEU A 243 -2.87 31.47 -23.62
N CYS A 244 -4.16 31.26 -23.88
CA CYS A 244 -5.08 30.54 -23.02
C CYS A 244 -5.48 29.20 -23.65
N SER A 245 -6.27 28.42 -22.91
CA SER A 245 -6.84 27.16 -23.42
C SER A 245 -7.59 27.38 -24.74
N GLY A 246 -7.28 26.59 -25.76
CA GLY A 246 -7.88 26.68 -27.10
C GLY A 246 -7.06 27.51 -28.10
N ASP A 247 -6.03 28.22 -27.63
CA ASP A 247 -5.07 28.86 -28.52
C ASP A 247 -4.05 27.84 -29.06
N SER A 248 -3.57 28.09 -30.27
CA SER A 248 -2.51 27.32 -30.93
C SER A 248 -1.34 28.24 -31.30
N TYR A 249 -0.10 27.72 -31.22
CA TYR A 249 1.13 28.43 -31.57
C TYR A 249 2.10 27.54 -32.35
#